data_AF-A0A965AZM2-F1
#
_entry.id   AF-A0A965AZM2-F1
#
_cell.length_a   1.000
_cell.length_b   1.000
_cell.length_c   1.000
_cell.angle_alpha   90.00
_cell.angle_beta   90.00
_cell.angle_gamma   90.00
#
_symmetry.space_group_name_H-M   'P 1'
#
loop_
_entity.id
_entity.type
_entity.pdbx_description
1 polymer ?
#
loop_
_entity_poly.entity_id
_entity_poly.type
_entity_poly.pdbx_seq_one_letter_code
_entity_poly.pdbx_strand_id
1 'polypeptide(L)' 'GIKEYAEFFISDEIAGPDGPLAAYGLVSDPELSATQEAVSNEVVMK' A
#
# COMPACT_ATOMS: atom_id res chain seq x y z
N GLY A 1 -14.22 1.98 -5.66
CA GLY A 1 -13.84 1.07 -6.77
C GLY A 1 -12.66 0.23 -6.35
N ILE A 2 -12.07 -0.54 -7.28
CA ILE A 2 -10.87 -1.37 -6.98
C ILE A 2 -9.65 -0.47 -6.70
N LYS A 3 -9.57 0.71 -7.33
CA LYS A 3 -8.51 1.70 -7.09
C LYS A 3 -8.54 2.21 -5.65
N GLU A 4 -9.69 2.66 -5.17
CA GLU A 4 -9.85 3.20 -3.81
C GLU A 4 -9.62 2.13 -2.74
N TYR A 5 -9.94 0.86 -3.05
CA TYR A 5 -9.57 -0.26 -2.20
C TYR A 5 -8.04 -0.39 -2.12
N ALA A 6 -7.34 -0.41 -3.26
CA ALA A 6 -5.89 -0.51 -3.28
C ALA A 6 -5.23 0.68 -2.55
N GLU A 7 -5.67 1.91 -2.80
CA GLU A 7 -5.18 3.13 -2.14
C GLU A 7 -5.34 3.08 -0.61
N PHE A 8 -6.46 2.56 -0.12
CA PHE A 8 -6.67 2.39 1.31
C PHE A 8 -5.64 1.43 1.93
N PHE A 9 -5.39 0.30 1.27
CA PHE A 9 -4.51 -0.74 1.81
C PHE A 9 -3.02 -0.40 1.71
N ILE A 10 -2.62 0.48 0.80
CA ILE A 10 -1.23 0.96 0.67
C ILE A 10 -0.97 2.27 1.41
N SER A 11 -1.97 2.82 2.11
CA SER A 11 -1.79 4.03 2.91
C SER A 11 -0.80 3.82 4.05
N ASP A 12 -0.10 4.87 4.47
CA ASP A 12 0.88 4.80 5.57
C ASP A 12 0.26 4.33 6.88
N GLU A 13 -1.00 4.69 7.14
CA GLU A 13 -1.72 4.27 8.35
C GLU A 13 -2.02 2.76 8.36
N ILE A 14 -2.14 2.12 7.19
CA ILE A 14 -2.48 0.70 7.05
C ILE A 14 -1.24 -0.17 6.83
N ALA A 15 -0.41 0.19 5.85
CA ALA A 15 0.76 -0.57 5.38
C ALA A 15 2.09 -0.12 5.97
N GLY A 16 2.12 0.99 6.70
CA GLY A 16 3.32 1.45 7.40
C GLY A 16 3.81 0.47 8.47
N PRO A 17 5.04 0.66 8.99
CA PRO A 17 5.68 -0.26 9.93
C PRO A 17 4.93 -0.42 11.25
N ASP A 18 4.19 0.60 11.65
CA ASP A 18 3.34 0.61 12.84
C ASP A 18 1.86 0.35 12.51
N GLY A 19 1.56 0.00 11.25
CA GLY A 19 0.20 -0.19 10.76
C GLY A 19 -0.44 -1.51 11.21
N PRO A 20 -1.77 -1.63 11.11
CA PRO A 20 -2.52 -2.84 11.46
C PRO A 20 -2.05 -4.07 10.68
N LEU A 21 -1.51 -3.93 9.47
CA LEU A 21 -0.97 -5.07 8.72
C LEU A 21 0.25 -5.70 9.41
N ALA A 22 1.07 -4.90 10.10
CA ALA A 22 2.19 -5.39 10.91
C ALA A 22 1.71 -6.25 12.08
N ALA A 23 0.55 -5.94 12.67
CA ALA A 23 -0.05 -6.77 13.73
C ALA A 23 -0.50 -8.15 13.23
N TYR A 24 -0.74 -8.31 11.93
CA TYR A 24 -1.01 -9.60 11.29
C TYR A 24 0.28 -10.29 10.81
N GLY A 25 1.46 -9.77 11.15
CA GLY A 25 2.76 -10.34 10.77
C GLY A 25 3.18 -10.05 9.32
N LEU A 26 2.51 -9.10 8.66
CA LEU A 26 2.93 -8.64 7.33
C LEU A 26 4.04 -7.58 7.49
N VAL A 27 5.03 -7.63 6.61
CA VAL A 27 6.14 -6.67 6.61
C VAL A 27 5.80 -5.53 5.67
N SER A 28 6.00 -4.30 6.14
CA SER A 28 5.82 -3.09 5.32
C SER A 28 6.72 -3.11 4.11
N ASP A 29 6.18 -2.68 2.98
CA ASP A 29 6.92 -2.53 1.75
C ASP A 29 7.96 -1.41 1.89
N PRO A 30 9.28 -1.66 1.75
CA PRO A 30 10.29 -0.61 1.76
C PRO A 30 10.13 0.38 0.59
N GLU A 31 9.44 -0.01 -0.48
CA GLU A 31 9.13 0.82 -1.65
C GLU A 31 7.67 1.29 -1.66
N LEU A 32 7.01 1.37 -0.50
CA LEU A 32 5.59 1.72 -0.37
C LEU A 32 5.20 3.00 -1.15
N SER A 33 6.04 4.02 -1.13
CA SER A 33 5.82 5.27 -1.88
C SER A 33 5.77 5.05 -3.40
N ALA A 34 6.61 4.16 -3.94
CA ALA A 34 6.59 3.84 -5.37
C ALA A 34 5.31 3.04 -5.73
N THR A 35 4.87 2.16 -4.85
CA THR A 35 3.62 1.42 -4.99
C THR A 35 2.40 2.35 -4.93
N GLN A 36 2.40 3.33 -4.03
CA GLN A 36 1.38 4.38 -3.96
C GLN A 36 1.32 5.21 -5.25
N GLU A 37 2.47 5.63 -5.77
CA GLU A 37 2.53 6.36 -7.04
C GLU A 37 2.03 5.52 -8.22
N ALA A 38 2.39 4.23 -8.27
CA ALA A 38 1.93 3.32 -9.32
C ALA A 38 0.39 3.18 -9.32
N VAL A 39 -0.23 3.04 -8.14
CA VAL A 39 -1.69 2.93 -8.01
C VAL A 39 -2.38 4.25 -8.35
N SER A 40 -1.85 5.38 -7.88
CA SER A 40 -2.39 6.70 -8.21
C SER A 40 -2.37 6.97 -9.72
N ASN A 41 -1.27 6.60 -10.39
CA ASN A 41 -1.04 6.76 -11.83
C ASN A 41 -1.64 5.65 -12.70
N GLU A 42 -2.34 4.68 -12.10
CA GLU A 42 -2.97 3.55 -12.80
C GLU A 42 -1.97 2.74 -13.65
N VAL A 43 -0.74 2.62 -13.16
CA VAL A 43 0.32 1.86 -13.81
C VAL A 43 0.04 0.36 -13.63
N VAL A 44 -0.04 -0.35 -14.74
CA VAL A 44 -0.12 -1.83 -14.73
C VAL A 44 1.26 -2.38 -14.36
N MET A 45 1.42 -2.82 -13.12
CA MET A 45 2.62 -3.53 -12.65
C MET A 45 2.69 -4.90 -13.36
N LYS A 46 3.85 -5.20 -13.96
CA LYS A 46 4.10 -6.44 -14.72
C LYS A 46 5.03 -7.38 -13.98
#